data_AF-A0A939IBG0-F1
#
_entry.id   AF-A0A939IBG0-F1
#
_cell.length_a   1.000
_cell.length_b   1.000
_cell.length_c   1.000
_cell.angle_alpha   90.00
_cell.angle_beta   90.00
_cell.angle_gamma   90.00
#
_symmetry.space_group_name_H-M   'P 1'
#
loop_
_entity.id
_entity.type
_entity.pdbx_description
1 polymer ?
#
loop_
_entity_poly.entity_id
_entity_poly.type
_entity_poly.pdbx_seq_one_letter_code
_entity_poly.pdbx_strand_id
1 'polypeptide(L)'
;MATPKSRPRDGYPGRALALILVVTVGLVALMFGTGNTKPRLGIDLAGGTSITLTAKSTDPKALNKSNMDIAVGIIERRVNGMGVSEAEVQTQGSDTIIVNIPKGGDRQNAADQVGTTAKLFFRPVLAVAPSGVT
;
A
#
# COMPACT_ATOMS: atom_id res chain seq x y z
N MET A 1 -3.70 -2.71 69.22
CA MET A 1 -3.61 -3.84 68.27
C MET A 1 -5.00 -4.05 67.68
N ALA A 2 -5.25 -3.65 66.44
CA ALA A 2 -6.58 -3.75 65.81
C ALA A 2 -6.56 -4.91 64.81
N THR A 3 -7.43 -5.91 65.02
CA THR A 3 -7.61 -7.05 64.11
C THR A 3 -8.47 -6.65 62.90
N PRO A 4 -8.03 -6.90 61.66
CA PRO A 4 -8.86 -6.64 60.49
C PRO A 4 -9.92 -7.74 60.34
N LYS A 5 -11.19 -7.34 60.24
CA LYS A 5 -12.33 -8.21 59.94
C LYS A 5 -12.43 -8.42 58.42
N SER A 6 -12.00 -9.57 57.94
CA SER A 6 -12.18 -10.01 56.55
C SER A 6 -13.68 -10.21 56.27
N ARG A 7 -14.23 -9.50 55.28
CA ARG A 7 -15.60 -9.76 54.79
C ARG A 7 -15.56 -10.91 53.79
N PRO A 8 -16.32 -12.00 53.99
CA PRO A 8 -16.46 -13.02 52.96
C PRO A 8 -17.25 -12.42 51.80
N ARG A 9 -16.63 -12.33 50.62
CA ARG A 9 -17.34 -12.06 49.39
C ARG A 9 -17.82 -13.39 48.84
N ASP A 10 -18.96 -13.85 49.36
CA ASP A 10 -19.68 -15.00 48.80
C ASP A 10 -20.35 -14.55 47.50
N GLY A 11 -19.54 -14.32 46.48
CA GLY A 11 -20.03 -14.10 45.13
C GLY A 11 -20.47 -15.45 44.57
N TYR A 12 -21.78 -15.64 44.37
CA TYR A 12 -22.34 -16.84 43.74
C TYR A 12 -21.69 -17.04 42.37
N PRO A 13 -20.72 -17.96 42.22
CA PRO A 13 -19.90 -18.03 41.01
C PRO A 13 -20.77 -18.41 39.80
N GLY A 14 -21.83 -19.21 40.01
CA GLY A 14 -22.77 -19.59 38.97
C GLY A 14 -23.55 -18.42 38.37
N ARG A 15 -23.92 -17.39 39.16
CA ARG A 15 -24.63 -16.21 38.64
C ARG A 15 -23.68 -15.33 37.82
N ALA A 16 -22.44 -15.17 38.29
CA ALA A 16 -21.41 -14.45 37.55
C ALA A 16 -21.08 -15.14 36.23
N LEU A 17 -20.95 -16.48 36.23
CA LEU A 17 -20.70 -17.27 35.03
C LEU A 17 -21.88 -17.22 34.06
N ALA A 18 -23.12 -17.29 34.54
CA ALA A 18 -24.31 -17.16 33.71
C ALA A 18 -24.40 -15.77 33.06
N LEU A 19 -24.08 -14.69 33.80
CA LEU A 19 -24.04 -13.34 33.25
C LEU A 19 -22.96 -13.18 32.18
N ILE A 20 -21.75 -13.71 32.42
CA ILE A 20 -20.67 -13.71 31.43
C ILE A 20 -21.09 -14.47 30.17
N LEU A 21 -21.68 -15.66 30.32
CA LEU A 21 -22.17 -16.45 29.19
C LEU A 21 -23.18 -15.68 28.35
N VAL A 22 -24.17 -15.04 28.99
CA VAL A 22 -25.19 -14.24 28.30
C VAL A 22 -24.58 -13.06 27.56
N VAL A 23 -23.63 -12.35 28.18
CA VAL A 23 -22.91 -11.23 27.54
C VAL A 23 -22.10 -11.72 26.34
N THR A 24 -21.37 -12.83 26.47
CA THR A 24 -20.58 -13.39 25.37
C THR A 24 -21.46 -13.82 24.20
N VAL A 25 -22.57 -14.53 24.47
CA VAL A 25 -23.52 -14.94 23.41
C VAL A 25 -24.17 -13.73 22.74
N GLY A 26 -24.53 -12.70 23.51
CA GLY A 26 -25.09 -11.46 22.98
C GLY A 26 -24.11 -10.71 22.07
N LEU A 27 -22.83 -10.62 22.45
CA LEU A 27 -21.80 -9.99 21.64
C LEU A 27 -21.52 -10.78 20.35
N VAL A 28 -21.50 -12.11 20.42
CA VAL A 28 -21.31 -12.97 19.23
C VAL A 28 -22.50 -12.83 18.28
N ALA A 29 -23.74 -12.85 18.78
CA ALA A 29 -24.94 -12.66 17.97
C ALA A 29 -24.97 -11.28 17.30
N LEU A 30 -24.56 -10.22 18.02
CA LEU A 30 -24.43 -8.87 17.46
C LEU A 30 -23.37 -8.81 16.36
N MET A 31 -22.24 -9.50 16.53
CA MET A 31 -21.17 -9.57 15.53
C MET A 31 -21.63 -10.24 14.23
N PHE A 32 -22.41 -11.33 14.32
CA PHE A 32 -23.01 -11.98 13.14
C PHE A 32 -24.16 -11.16 12.53
N GLY A 33 -24.99 -10.51 13.35
CA GLY A 33 -26.14 -9.73 12.88
C GLY A 33 -25.79 -8.39 12.22
N THR A 34 -24.66 -7.79 12.57
CA THR A 34 -24.21 -6.50 12.02
C THR A 34 -23.47 -6.62 10.68
N GLY A 35 -23.30 -7.84 10.13
CA GLY A 35 -22.65 -8.07 8.84
C GLY A 35 -21.15 -7.76 8.80
N ASN A 36 -20.58 -7.28 9.91
CA ASN A 36 -19.17 -6.93 10.06
C ASN A 36 -18.31 -8.16 10.41
N THR A 37 -18.48 -9.24 9.64
CA THR A 37 -17.77 -10.53 9.82
C THR A 37 -16.28 -10.45 9.50
N LYS A 38 -15.82 -9.32 8.98
CA LYS A 38 -14.41 -9.04 8.71
C LYS A 38 -13.95 -7.90 9.60
N PRO A 39 -12.98 -8.11 10.50
CA PRO A 39 -12.38 -7.02 11.25
C PRO A 39 -11.80 -6.00 10.27
N ARG A 40 -11.88 -4.71 10.60
CA ARG A 40 -11.21 -3.67 9.82
C ARG A 40 -9.70 -3.92 9.90
N LEU A 41 -9.09 -4.30 8.79
CA LEU A 41 -7.65 -4.51 8.69
C LEU A 41 -6.95 -3.17 8.97
N GLY A 42 -6.08 -3.15 9.98
CA GLY A 42 -5.20 -2.01 10.23
C GLY A 42 -4.20 -1.81 9.09
N ILE A 43 -3.56 -0.63 9.07
CA ILE A 43 -2.63 -0.21 8.02
C ILE A 43 -1.47 -1.21 7.77
N ASP A 44 -1.08 -1.98 8.78
CA ASP A 44 -0.04 -3.02 8.68
C ASP A 44 -0.51 -4.28 7.89
N LEU A 45 -1.81 -4.55 7.91
CA LEU A 45 -2.45 -5.65 7.15
C LEU A 45 -3.05 -5.16 5.82
N ALA A 46 -3.17 -3.84 5.64
CA ALA A 46 -3.62 -3.23 4.41
C ALA A 46 -2.70 -3.62 3.25
N GLY A 47 -1.41 -3.86 3.49
CA GLY A 47 -0.50 -4.41 2.48
C GLY A 47 -0.34 -3.52 1.24
N GLY A 48 0.68 -3.81 0.45
CA GLY A 48 1.00 -3.02 -0.73
C GLY A 48 2.09 -3.69 -1.56
N THR A 49 2.59 -2.96 -2.55
CA THR A 49 3.74 -3.33 -3.36
C THR A 49 4.87 -2.36 -3.09
N SER A 50 6.02 -2.86 -2.65
CA SER A 50 7.25 -2.08 -2.62
C SER A 50 8.12 -2.49 -3.81
N ILE A 51 8.56 -1.51 -4.59
CA ILE A 51 9.41 -1.68 -5.77
C ILE A 51 10.69 -0.90 -5.50
N THR A 52 11.83 -1.58 -5.53
CA THR A 52 13.14 -0.97 -5.42
C THR A 52 13.75 -0.86 -6.81
N LEU A 53 14.08 0.36 -7.23
CA LEU A 53 14.66 0.66 -8.53
C LEU A 53 16.08 1.18 -8.33
N THR A 54 17.06 0.57 -8.99
CA THR A 54 18.44 1.05 -8.99
C THR A 54 18.73 1.79 -10.29
N ALA A 55 19.16 3.04 -10.19
CA ALA A 55 19.51 3.87 -11.31
C ALA A 55 20.76 3.32 -12.02
N LYS A 56 20.63 3.04 -13.31
CA LYS A 56 21.75 2.65 -14.18
C LYS A 56 22.01 3.77 -15.19
N SER A 57 23.23 4.29 -15.19
CA SER A 57 23.69 5.29 -16.14
C SER A 57 25.00 4.85 -16.79
N THR A 58 25.16 5.20 -18.07
CA THR A 58 26.43 5.06 -18.79
C THR A 58 27.45 6.14 -18.40
N ASP A 59 27.00 7.24 -17.80
CA ASP A 59 27.85 8.32 -17.27
C ASP A 59 27.72 8.37 -15.72
N PRO A 60 28.83 8.18 -14.96
CA PRO A 60 28.83 8.27 -13.50
C PRO A 60 28.40 9.65 -12.97
N LYS A 61 28.61 10.74 -13.74
CA LYS A 61 28.21 12.09 -13.34
C LYS A 61 26.71 12.34 -13.45
N ALA A 62 26.00 11.48 -14.17
CA ALA A 62 24.55 11.57 -14.28
C ALA A 62 23.82 11.03 -13.03
N LEU A 63 24.53 10.30 -12.15
CA LEU A 63 24.04 9.91 -10.82
C LEU A 63 24.26 11.06 -9.83
N ASN A 64 23.54 12.16 -10.06
CA ASN A 64 23.53 13.32 -9.16
C ASN A 64 22.14 13.50 -8.54
N LYS A 65 22.07 14.23 -7.43
CA LYS A 65 20.83 14.44 -6.68
C LYS A 65 19.73 15.08 -7.54
N SER A 66 20.06 16.07 -8.36
CA SER A 66 19.09 16.74 -9.23
C SER A 66 18.43 15.80 -10.23
N ASN A 67 19.18 14.88 -10.82
CA ASN A 67 18.67 13.88 -11.75
C ASN A 67 17.81 12.83 -11.03
N MET A 68 18.19 12.45 -9.81
CA MET A 68 17.39 11.56 -8.97
C MET A 68 16.05 12.21 -8.59
N ASP A 69 16.05 13.50 -8.22
CA ASP A 69 14.82 14.23 -7.90
C ASP A 69 13.89 14.35 -9.13
N ILE A 70 14.45 14.55 -10.32
CA ILE A 70 13.70 14.51 -11.59
C ILE A 70 13.12 13.11 -11.82
N ALA A 71 13.90 12.05 -11.60
CA ALA A 71 13.45 10.68 -11.76
C ALA A 71 12.30 10.35 -10.80
N VAL A 72 12.39 10.76 -9.54
CA VAL A 72 11.31 10.65 -8.54
C VAL A 72 10.03 11.31 -9.05
N GLY A 73 10.11 12.57 -9.51
CA GLY A 73 8.93 13.27 -10.02
C GLY A 73 8.32 12.64 -11.28
N ILE A 74 9.12 12.01 -12.14
CA ILE A 74 8.61 11.23 -13.29
C ILE A 74 7.87 9.99 -12.81
N ILE A 75 8.45 9.25 -11.86
CA ILE A 75 7.87 8.03 -11.31
C ILE A 75 6.55 8.34 -10.60
N GLU A 76 6.51 9.38 -9.78
CA GLU A 76 5.31 9.84 -9.08
C GLU A 76 4.16 10.14 -10.05
N ARG A 77 4.43 10.90 -11.12
CA ARG A 77 3.43 11.20 -12.15
C ARG A 77 2.90 9.94 -12.84
N ARG A 78 3.75 8.95 -13.09
CA ARG A 78 3.33 7.68 -13.69
C ARG A 78 2.42 6.90 -12.75
N VAL A 79 2.79 6.80 -11.47
CA VAL A 79 1.99 6.08 -10.48
C VAL A 79 0.64 6.75 -10.26
N ASN A 80 0.60 8.07 -10.19
CA ASN A 80 -0.65 8.83 -10.14
C ASN A 80 -1.50 8.61 -11.42
N GLY A 81 -0.86 8.53 -12.58
CA GLY A 81 -1.52 8.23 -13.87
C GLY A 81 -2.13 6.81 -13.96
N MET A 82 -1.68 5.87 -13.11
CA MET A 82 -2.24 4.52 -13.02
C MET A 82 -3.47 4.44 -12.10
N GLY A 83 -3.93 5.55 -11.54
CA GLY A 83 -5.09 5.61 -10.63
C GLY A 83 -4.76 5.26 -9.18
N VAL A 84 -3.49 5.31 -8.79
CA VAL A 84 -3.06 5.11 -7.40
C VAL A 84 -2.83 6.48 -6.77
N SER A 85 -3.68 6.87 -5.81
CA SER A 85 -3.69 8.22 -5.24
C SER A 85 -2.79 8.43 -4.02
N GLU A 86 -2.17 7.38 -3.48
CA GLU A 86 -1.40 7.43 -2.24
C GLU A 86 -0.06 6.67 -2.36
N ALA A 87 0.55 6.71 -3.55
CA ALA A 87 1.87 6.12 -3.73
C ALA A 87 2.96 7.02 -3.15
N GLU A 88 3.91 6.42 -2.45
CA GLU A 88 5.05 7.11 -1.88
C GLU A 88 6.31 6.76 -2.68
N VAL A 89 7.03 7.79 -3.15
CA VAL A 89 8.27 7.65 -3.91
C VAL A 89 9.37 8.36 -3.15
N GLN A 90 10.42 7.63 -2.77
CA GLN A 90 11.56 8.20 -2.06
C GLN A 90 12.89 7.72 -2.63
N THR A 91 13.88 8.60 -2.61
CA THR A 91 15.27 8.24 -2.94
C THR A 91 15.95 7.66 -1.70
N GLN A 92 16.57 6.50 -1.85
CA GLN A 92 17.40 5.86 -0.83
C GLN A 92 18.87 5.91 -1.27
N GLY A 93 19.73 6.51 -0.46
CA GLY A 93 21.16 6.61 -0.76
C GLY A 93 21.44 7.52 -1.97
N SER A 94 22.32 7.07 -2.86
CA SER A 94 22.80 7.84 -4.01
C SER A 94 22.18 7.45 -5.35
N ASP A 95 21.65 6.23 -5.47
CA ASP A 95 21.26 5.63 -6.75
C ASP A 95 19.97 4.81 -6.70
N THR A 96 19.34 4.68 -5.53
CA THR A 96 18.19 3.79 -5.36
C THR A 96 16.92 4.61 -5.13
N ILE A 97 15.81 4.19 -5.72
CA ILE A 97 14.48 4.77 -5.54
C ILE A 97 13.55 3.67 -5.05
N ILE A 98 12.89 3.90 -3.91
CA ILE A 98 11.84 3.03 -3.38
C ILE A 98 10.49 3.63 -3.75
N VAL A 99 9.62 2.79 -4.29
CA VAL A 99 8.24 3.12 -4.62
C VAL A 99 7.33 2.20 -3.82
N ASN A 100 6.50 2.78 -2.96
CA ASN A 100 5.50 2.07 -2.17
C ASN A 100 4.11 2.38 -2.73
N ILE A 101 3.39 1.34 -3.13
CA ILE A 101 2.06 1.42 -3.75
C ILE A 101 1.05 0.72 -2.82
N PRO A 102 0.00 1.41 -2.35
CA PRO A 102 -1.04 0.81 -1.50
C PRO A 102 -1.90 -0.22 -2.26
N LYS A 103 -2.61 -1.08 -1.52
CA LYS A 103 -3.49 -2.12 -2.11
C LYS A 103 -4.50 -1.52 -3.09
N GLY A 104 -4.61 -2.13 -4.27
CA GLY A 104 -5.56 -1.74 -5.31
C GLY A 104 -4.91 -1.52 -6.68
N GLY A 105 -3.59 -1.35 -6.74
CA GLY A 105 -2.84 -1.33 -8.00
C GLY A 105 -2.39 -2.72 -8.45
N ASP A 106 -2.54 -3.03 -9.73
CA ASP A 106 -1.98 -4.25 -10.33
C ASP A 106 -0.46 -4.27 -10.20
N ARG A 107 0.06 -5.16 -9.36
CA ARG A 107 1.49 -5.29 -9.02
C ARG A 107 2.38 -5.43 -10.27
N GLN A 108 1.93 -6.22 -11.24
CA GLN A 108 2.66 -6.50 -12.48
C GLN A 108 2.66 -5.27 -13.40
N ASN A 109 1.48 -4.68 -13.63
CA ASN A 109 1.33 -3.47 -14.46
C ASN A 109 2.12 -2.28 -13.88
N ALA A 110 2.12 -2.13 -12.55
CA ALA A 110 2.88 -1.07 -11.89
C ALA A 110 4.40 -1.28 -12.04
N ALA A 111 4.91 -2.50 -11.85
CA ALA A 111 6.33 -2.78 -12.07
C ALA A 111 6.75 -2.54 -13.53
N ASP A 112 5.94 -2.98 -14.49
CA ASP A 112 6.23 -2.82 -15.91
C ASP A 112 6.20 -1.35 -16.35
N GLN A 113 5.24 -0.55 -15.87
CA GLN A 113 5.15 0.87 -16.23
C GLN A 113 6.20 1.76 -15.55
N VAL A 114 6.56 1.44 -14.31
CA VAL A 114 7.58 2.21 -13.58
C VAL A 114 8.99 1.78 -14.01
N GLY A 115 9.18 0.50 -14.34
CA GLY A 115 10.44 -0.06 -14.82
C GLY A 115 10.77 0.24 -16.29
N THR A 116 9.78 0.53 -17.13
CA THR A 116 10.02 0.84 -18.54
C THR A 116 10.49 2.27 -18.75
N THR A 117 11.65 2.45 -19.37
CA THR A 117 12.13 3.77 -19.79
C THR A 117 11.32 4.25 -21.00
N ALA A 118 10.40 5.19 -20.80
CA ALA A 118 9.64 5.82 -21.88
C ALA A 118 10.54 6.73 -22.73
N LYS A 119 11.14 6.18 -23.79
CA LYS A 119 11.89 6.93 -24.81
C LYS A 119 10.96 7.28 -25.97
N LEU A 120 10.73 8.57 -26.19
CA LEU A 120 9.93 9.08 -27.32
C LEU A 120 10.86 9.62 -28.40
N PHE A 121 10.75 9.09 -29.62
CA PHE A 121 11.49 9.57 -30.79
C PHE A 121 10.52 10.10 -31.84
N PHE A 122 10.75 11.32 -32.29
CA PHE A 122 10.10 11.85 -33.49
C PHE A 122 10.99 11.56 -34.69
N ARG A 123 10.45 10.87 -35.70
CA ARG A 123 11.16 10.56 -36.94
C ARG A 123 10.38 11.13 -38.13
N PRO A 124 11.05 11.81 -39.07
CA PRO A 124 10.39 12.30 -40.27
C PRO A 124 9.95 11.11 -41.14
N VAL A 125 8.76 11.23 -41.75
CA VAL A 125 8.25 10.26 -42.72
C VAL A 125 8.96 10.54 -44.05
N LEU A 126 9.70 9.56 -44.56
CA LEU A 126 10.59 9.74 -45.72
C LEU A 126 9.88 9.59 -47.07
N ALA A 127 8.77 8.85 -47.12
CA ALA A 127 7.93 8.72 -48.30
C ALA A 127 6.53 8.24 -47.91
N VAL A 128 5.50 8.74 -48.58
CA VAL A 128 4.13 8.26 -48.49
C VAL A 128 3.80 7.63 -49.84
N ALA A 129 3.55 6.32 -49.86
CA ALA A 129 3.10 5.64 -51.08
C ALA A 129 1.67 6.11 -51.41
N PRO A 130 1.35 6.37 -52.69
CA PRO A 130 -0.02 6.69 -53.07
C PRO A 130 -0.92 5.51 -52.71
N SER A 131 -1.86 5.73 -51.78
CA SER A 131 -2.90 4.77 -51.45
C SER A 131 -3.81 4.65 -52.66
N GLY A 132 -3.62 3.57 -53.43
CA GLY A 132 -4.42 3.26 -54.60
C GLY A 132 -5.88 3.07 -54.22
N VAL A 133 -6.68 4.13 -54.39
CA VAL A 133 -8.13 4.05 -54.51
C VAL A 133 -8.44 4.36 -55.96
N THR A 134 -8.58 3.30 -56.75
CA THR A 134 -9.31 3.31 -58.02
C THR A 134 -10.67 2.69 -57.79
#